data_AF-A0A7M4D3T9-F1
#
_entry.id   AF-A0A7M4D3T9-F1
#
_cell.length_a   1.000
_cell.length_b   1.000
_cell.length_c   1.000
_cell.angle_alpha   90.00
_cell.angle_beta   90.00
_cell.angle_gamma   90.00
#
_symmetry.space_group_name_H-M   'P 1'
#
loop_
_entity.id
_entity.type
_entity.pdbx_description
1 polymer ?
#
loop_
_entity_poly.entity_id
_entity_poly.type
_entity_poly.pdbx_seq_one_letter_code
_entity_poly.pdbx_strand_id
1 'polypeptide(L)'
;MKADDCSTKGHAGMFVSSLKAPIVTFGRLTGEYWLKLALQNGKLTAAIYENGTEWRDMGIVAWKANNAIIGIAASSGIETHTTTIKFDNVKFGK
;
A
#
# COMPACT_ATOMS: atom_id res chain seq x y z
N MET A 1 -44.26 -2.62 12.90
CA MET A 1 -43.60 -2.27 11.62
C MET A 1 -42.33 -3.09 11.53
N LYS A 2 -42.28 -4.00 10.57
CA LYS A 2 -41.14 -4.90 10.31
C LYS A 2 -40.21 -4.13 9.37
N ALA A 3 -38.92 -4.08 9.70
CA ALA A 3 -37.90 -3.55 8.80
C ALA A 3 -37.22 -4.73 8.11
N ASP A 4 -37.13 -4.58 6.81
CA ASP A 4 -36.79 -5.55 5.79
C ASP A 4 -35.28 -5.66 5.65
N ASP A 5 -34.81 -6.90 5.54
CA ASP A 5 -33.41 -7.31 5.41
C ASP A 5 -32.88 -6.93 4.02
N CYS A 6 -31.88 -6.04 3.96
CA CYS A 6 -31.13 -5.76 2.74
C CYS A 6 -29.85 -6.61 2.71
N SER A 7 -30.00 -7.85 2.28
CA SER A 7 -28.87 -8.75 1.98
C SER A 7 -28.04 -8.21 0.82
N THR A 8 -26.86 -7.66 1.11
CA THR A 8 -25.86 -7.32 0.08
C THR A 8 -24.79 -8.40 0.09
N LYS A 9 -24.85 -9.34 -0.85
CA LYS A 9 -23.83 -10.37 -1.07
C LYS A 9 -22.55 -9.71 -1.58
N GLY A 10 -21.60 -9.45 -0.68
CA GLY A 10 -20.23 -9.09 -1.02
C GLY A 10 -19.53 -10.28 -1.66
N HIS A 11 -19.15 -10.18 -2.93
CA HIS A 11 -18.29 -11.16 -3.59
C HIS A 11 -16.88 -11.02 -3.00
N ALA A 12 -16.53 -11.90 -2.07
CA ALA A 12 -15.21 -12.00 -1.48
C ALA A 12 -14.21 -12.54 -2.51
N GLY A 13 -13.75 -11.67 -3.41
CA GLY A 13 -12.50 -11.89 -4.11
C GLY A 13 -11.37 -11.77 -3.10
N MET A 14 -10.76 -12.91 -2.73
CA MET A 14 -9.63 -12.98 -1.81
C MET A 14 -8.47 -12.14 -2.38
N PHE A 15 -8.29 -10.92 -1.88
CA PHE A 15 -7.02 -10.25 -1.91
C PHE A 15 -6.10 -10.97 -0.91
N VAL A 16 -5.35 -11.94 -1.40
CA VAL A 16 -4.31 -12.57 -0.60
C VAL A 16 -3.17 -11.56 -0.49
N SER A 17 -3.16 -10.80 0.61
CA SER A 17 -2.05 -9.91 0.96
C SER A 17 -0.80 -10.75 1.21
N SER A 18 -0.01 -10.99 0.17
CA SER A 18 1.28 -11.69 0.23
C SER A 18 2.41 -10.82 0.81
N LEU A 19 2.09 -9.72 1.50
CA LEU A 19 3.09 -8.93 2.20
C LEU A 19 3.41 -9.65 3.52
N LYS A 20 4.66 -10.10 3.67
CA LYS A 20 5.21 -10.49 4.98
C LYS A 20 4.89 -9.33 5.92
N ALA A 21 4.21 -9.64 7.03
CA ALA A 21 3.59 -8.63 7.89
C ALA A 21 4.55 -7.45 8.12
N PRO A 22 4.07 -6.20 8.01
CA PRO A 22 4.91 -5.03 8.27
C PRO A 22 5.57 -5.15 9.65
N ILE A 23 6.70 -4.47 9.88
CA ILE A 23 7.22 -4.31 11.24
C ILE A 23 6.20 -3.49 12.04
N VAL A 24 5.22 -4.19 12.62
CA VAL A 24 4.17 -3.65 13.47
C VAL A 24 4.51 -3.97 14.91
N THR A 25 4.80 -2.94 15.69
CA THR A 25 4.63 -3.03 17.14
C THR A 25 3.24 -2.49 17.44
N PHE A 26 2.30 -3.36 17.80
CA PHE A 26 0.89 -3.01 18.10
C PHE A 26 0.15 -2.27 16.97
N GLY A 27 0.33 -2.67 15.70
CA GLY A 27 -0.37 -2.05 14.58
C GLY A 27 0.15 -0.66 14.19
N ARG A 28 1.31 -0.25 14.72
CA ARG A 28 2.00 0.99 14.34
C ARG A 28 3.27 0.66 13.56
N LEU A 29 3.49 1.37 12.45
CA LEU A 29 4.80 1.49 11.83
C LEU A 29 5.72 2.18 12.83
N THR A 30 6.67 1.44 13.41
CA THR A 30 7.66 1.97 14.35
C THR A 30 8.99 2.12 13.62
N GLY A 31 9.10 3.14 12.76
CA GLY A 31 10.34 3.42 12.04
C GLY A 31 10.12 4.17 10.74
N GLU A 32 11.20 4.71 10.20
CA GLU A 32 11.22 5.24 8.84
C GLU A 32 11.14 4.10 7.85
N TYR A 33 10.44 4.33 6.75
CA TYR A 33 10.22 3.31 5.74
C TYR A 33 10.31 3.92 4.36
N TRP A 34 11.09 3.30 3.50
CA TRP A 34 11.25 3.77 2.14
C TRP A 34 10.48 2.89 1.19
N LEU A 35 9.70 3.54 0.33
CA LEU A 35 8.91 2.91 -0.72
C LEU A 35 9.53 3.27 -2.07
N LYS A 36 9.63 2.29 -2.96
CA LYS A 36 10.08 2.50 -4.33
C LYS A 36 9.12 1.84 -5.31
N LEU A 37 8.74 2.60 -6.33
CA LEU A 37 8.06 2.12 -7.52
C LEU A 37 8.99 2.34 -8.72
N ALA A 38 9.15 1.31 -9.55
CA ALA A 38 9.95 1.38 -10.77
C ALA A 38 9.13 0.82 -11.94
N LEU A 39 8.95 1.64 -12.98
CA LEU A 39 8.34 1.22 -14.24
C LEU A 39 9.44 0.99 -15.26
N GLN A 40 9.69 -0.26 -15.63
CA GLN A 40 10.71 -0.63 -16.62
C GLN A 40 10.18 -1.76 -17.50
N ASN A 41 10.42 -1.66 -18.81
CA ASN A 41 10.03 -2.69 -19.79
C ASN A 41 8.55 -3.13 -19.69
N GLY A 42 7.65 -2.16 -19.46
CA GLY A 42 6.22 -2.42 -19.31
C GLY A 42 5.83 -3.15 -18.01
N LYS A 43 6.72 -3.22 -17.02
CA LYS A 43 6.45 -3.81 -15.71
C LYS A 43 6.66 -2.79 -14.61
N LEU A 44 5.67 -2.68 -13.72
CA LEU A 44 5.76 -1.90 -12.50
C LEU A 44 6.20 -2.84 -11.37
N THR A 45 7.34 -2.52 -10.74
CA THR A 45 7.87 -3.25 -9.58
C THR A 45 7.78 -2.37 -8.35
N ALA A 46 7.33 -2.96 -7.24
CA ALA A 46 7.32 -2.32 -5.92
C ALA A 46 8.43 -2.93 -5.04
N ALA A 47 9.15 -2.08 -4.33
CA ALA A 47 10.16 -2.49 -3.36
C ALA A 47 10.08 -1.63 -2.09
N ILE A 48 10.53 -2.21 -0.99
CA ILE A 48 10.56 -1.60 0.34
C ILE A 48 11.96 -1.62 0.90
N TYR A 49 12.25 -0.68 1.79
CA TYR A 49 13.51 -0.63 2.51
C TYR A 49 13.24 -0.17 3.94
N GLU A 50 13.32 -1.14 4.86
CA GLU A 50 12.79 -1.04 6.22
C GLU A 50 13.86 -0.62 7.25
N ASN A 51 15.12 -1.04 7.06
CA ASN A 51 16.15 -1.01 8.11
C ASN A 51 17.51 -0.44 7.66
N GLY A 52 17.61 0.29 6.55
CA GLY A 52 18.93 0.83 6.17
C GLY A 52 19.88 -0.19 5.53
N THR A 53 19.45 -1.42 5.24
CA THR A 53 20.34 -2.49 4.76
C THR A 53 20.17 -2.81 3.28
N GLU A 54 18.96 -3.17 2.84
CA GLU A 54 18.71 -3.66 1.48
C GLU A 54 17.28 -3.42 1.00
N TRP A 55 17.12 -3.25 -0.31
CA TRP A 55 15.81 -3.16 -0.95
C TRP A 55 15.22 -4.56 -1.12
N ARG A 56 13.98 -4.75 -0.68
CA ARG A 56 13.25 -6.01 -0.83
C ARG A 56 12.09 -5.81 -1.80
N ASP A 57 12.04 -6.61 -2.85
CA ASP A 57 10.93 -6.59 -3.80
C ASP A 57 9.65 -7.13 -3.15
N MET A 58 8.55 -6.42 -3.37
CA MET A 58 7.21 -6.75 -2.86
C MET A 58 6.28 -7.31 -3.92
N GLY A 59 6.52 -6.98 -5.18
CA GLY A 59 5.67 -7.46 -6.25
C GLY A 59 5.98 -6.81 -7.58
N ILE A 60 5.48 -7.45 -8.63
CA ILE A 60 5.62 -7.00 -10.01
C ILE A 60 4.29 -7.18 -10.74
N VAL A 61 3.92 -6.19 -11.54
CA VAL A 61 2.71 -6.24 -12.37
C VAL A 61 2.98 -5.71 -13.76
N ALA A 62 2.33 -6.28 -14.77
CA ALA A 62 2.34 -5.73 -16.11
C ALA A 62 1.60 -4.39 -16.14
N TRP A 63 2.28 -3.33 -16.54
CA TRP A 63 1.74 -1.98 -16.62
C TRP A 63 1.07 -1.76 -17.97
N LYS A 64 -0.19 -1.32 -17.95
CA LYS A 64 -1.02 -1.16 -19.18
C LYS A 64 -1.62 0.24 -19.33
N ALA A 65 -1.39 1.15 -18.38
CA ALA A 65 -2.00 2.47 -18.40
C ALA A 65 -1.13 3.47 -19.18
N ASN A 66 -1.75 4.23 -20.07
CA ASN A 66 -1.07 5.26 -20.88
C ASN A 66 -1.00 6.61 -20.16
N ASN A 67 -1.97 6.91 -19.29
CA ASN A 67 -2.02 8.09 -18.45
C ASN A 67 -2.36 7.66 -17.03
N ALA A 68 -1.46 7.88 -16.07
CA ALA A 68 -1.69 7.53 -14.67
C ALA A 68 -1.21 8.65 -13.75
N ILE A 69 -1.90 8.77 -12.62
CA ILE A 69 -1.48 9.62 -11.52
C ILE A 69 -0.69 8.74 -10.55
N ILE A 70 0.49 9.22 -10.17
CA ILE A 70 1.34 8.59 -9.18
C ILE A 70 1.39 9.52 -7.97
N GLY A 71 1.12 8.98 -6.79
CA GLY A 71 1.13 9.72 -5.56
C GLY A 71 1.20 8.79 -4.37
N ILE A 72 1.33 9.37 -3.17
CA ILE A 72 1.32 8.63 -1.92
C ILE A 72 -0.02 8.89 -1.25
N ALA A 73 -0.71 7.82 -0.88
CA ALA A 73 -1.97 7.87 -0.17
C ALA A 73 -1.80 7.20 1.19
N ALA A 74 -2.50 7.72 2.19
CA ALA A 74 -2.57 7.11 3.49
C ALA A 74 -3.99 7.21 4.05
N SER A 75 -4.37 6.18 4.80
CA SER A 75 -5.64 6.09 5.49
C SER A 75 -5.40 5.38 6.81
N SER A 76 -6.04 5.82 7.89
CA SER A 76 -5.99 5.12 9.17
C SER A 76 -6.80 3.82 9.13
N GLY A 77 -7.78 3.70 8.24
CA GLY A 77 -8.71 2.57 8.17
C GLY A 77 -9.53 2.36 9.45
N ILE A 78 -9.46 3.29 10.41
CA ILE A 78 -10.13 3.20 11.72
C ILE A 78 -10.86 4.52 11.95
N GLU A 79 -12.19 4.46 11.99
CA GLU A 79 -13.08 5.62 12.04
C GLU A 79 -12.84 6.52 13.26
N THR A 80 -12.48 5.91 14.39
CA THR A 80 -12.33 6.60 15.68
C THR A 80 -10.90 7.05 15.98
N HIS A 81 -9.94 6.72 15.11
CA HIS A 81 -8.52 6.96 15.37
C HIS A 81 -7.83 7.65 14.19
N THR A 82 -7.28 8.82 14.47
CA THR A 82 -6.43 9.57 13.54
C THR A 82 -4.97 9.34 13.85
N THR A 83 -4.14 9.30 12.82
CA THR A 83 -2.68 9.26 12.96
C THR A 83 -2.04 10.33 12.09
N THR A 84 -0.90 10.86 12.53
CA THR A 84 -0.08 11.77 11.73
C THR A 84 1.07 10.98 11.12
N ILE A 85 1.26 11.13 9.82
CA ILE A 85 2.40 10.57 9.10
C ILE A 85 3.18 11.70 8.43
N LYS A 86 4.46 11.49 8.22
CA LYS A 86 5.33 12.42 7.50
C LYS A 86 5.91 11.70 6.29
N PHE A 87 5.86 12.38 5.15
CA PHE A 87 6.57 11.96 3.95
C PHE A 87 7.78 12.87 3.79
N ASP A 88 8.95 12.28 3.61
CA ASP A 88 10.20 12.99 3.37
C ASP A 88 10.94 12.38 2.18
N ASN A 89 11.84 13.14 1.58
CA ASN A 89 12.71 12.71 0.49
C ASN A 89 11.98 12.07 -0.71
N VAL A 90 10.79 12.58 -1.04
CA VAL A 90 10.00 12.15 -2.20
C VAL A 90 10.73 12.54 -3.48
N LYS A 91 11.12 11.56 -4.27
CA LYS A 91 11.88 11.75 -5.52
C LYS A 91 11.21 10.99 -6.67
N PHE A 92 11.12 11.64 -7.81
CA PHE A 92 10.77 11.00 -9.07
C PHE A 92 12.04 10.72 -9.86
N GLY A 93 12.17 9.49 -10.36
CA GLY A 93 13.21 9.15 -11.33
C GLY A 93 12.99 9.96 -12.62
N LYS A 94 14.08 10.32 -13.28
CA LYS A 94 14.06 10.98 -14.59
C LYS A 94 13.99 9.95 -15.70
#